data_AF-A0A5N6S509-F1
#
_entry.id   AF-A0A5N6S509-F1
#
_cell.length_a   1.000
_cell.length_b   1.000
_cell.length_c   1.000
_cell.angle_alpha   90.00
_cell.angle_beta   90.00
_cell.angle_gamma   90.00
#
_symmetry.space_group_name_H-M   'P 1'
#
loop_
_entity.id
_entity.type
_entity.pdbx_description
1 polymer ?
#
loop_
_entity_poly.entity_id
_entity_poly.type
_entity_poly.pdbx_seq_one_letter_code
_entity_poly.pdbx_strand_id
1 'polypeptide(L)'
;MRLDSDGRPSSRKNLMKLMQRHQQGMSQRQKTVYMQTIRNAVFMQFMSGDDFIKGGAGIQIRYPLEEARMSKDVDATFNDSEDAFELRLAKRLKEGWEGFTGEIISKEHGPRTLMPEGSRMTPMRVKLYYREQPFASIDLEIVPDLSGCA
;
A
#
# COMPACT_ATOMS: atom_id res chain seq x y z
N MET A 1 -11.17 23.89 -10.10
CA MET A 1 -10.17 22.87 -9.67
C MET A 1 -9.42 22.45 -10.91
N ARG A 2 -8.08 22.40 -10.88
CA ARG A 2 -7.32 22.06 -12.10
C ARG A 2 -7.15 20.55 -12.19
N LEU A 3 -7.79 19.96 -13.20
CA LEU A 3 -7.62 18.58 -13.62
C LEU A 3 -6.73 18.57 -14.88
N ASP A 4 -6.13 17.43 -15.20
CA ASP A 4 -5.49 17.21 -16.50
C ASP A 4 -6.50 16.78 -17.58
N SER A 5 -6.00 16.44 -18.77
CA SER A 5 -6.83 15.99 -19.91
C SER A 5 -7.67 14.76 -19.62
N ASP A 6 -7.26 13.94 -18.67
CA ASP A 6 -7.87 12.65 -18.34
C ASP A 6 -8.75 12.77 -17.08
N GLY A 7 -9.00 14.00 -16.62
CA GLY A 7 -9.84 14.28 -15.44
C GLY A 7 -9.14 14.04 -14.11
N ARG A 8 -7.83 13.81 -14.09
CA ARG A 8 -7.06 13.52 -12.86
C ARG A 8 -6.58 14.81 -12.20
N PRO A 9 -6.37 14.82 -10.87
CA PRO A 9 -5.86 16.01 -10.17
C PRO A 9 -4.52 16.48 -10.73
N SER A 10 -4.42 17.72 -11.22
CA SER A 10 -3.22 18.16 -11.96
C SER A 10 -1.93 18.26 -11.13
N SER A 11 -2.01 18.07 -9.81
CA SER A 11 -0.89 18.14 -8.86
C SER A 11 -1.25 17.43 -7.56
N ARG A 12 -0.23 17.03 -6.78
CA ARG A 12 -0.42 16.49 -5.43
C ARG A 12 -1.17 17.46 -4.51
N LYS A 13 -0.94 18.77 -4.65
CA LYS A 13 -1.71 19.80 -3.91
C LYS A 13 -3.21 19.74 -4.23
N ASN A 14 -3.58 19.56 -5.49
CA ASN A 14 -4.99 19.44 -5.90
C ASN A 14 -5.60 18.12 -5.43
N LEU A 15 -4.86 17.01 -5.51
CA LEU A 15 -5.26 15.71 -4.99
C LEU A 15 -5.57 15.79 -3.49
N MET A 16 -4.64 16.35 -2.70
CA MET A 16 -4.85 16.51 -1.25
C MET A 16 -6.05 17.39 -0.91
N LYS A 17 -6.30 18.45 -1.68
CA LYS A 17 -7.50 19.31 -1.50
C LYS A 17 -8.79 18.54 -1.78
N LEU A 18 -8.81 17.64 -2.76
CA LEU A 18 -9.96 16.79 -3.04
C LEU A 18 -10.23 15.80 -1.90
N MET A 19 -9.20 15.12 -1.41
CA MET A 19 -9.30 14.23 -0.26
C MET A 19 -9.82 14.99 0.99
N GLN A 20 -9.30 16.19 1.25
CA GLN A 20 -9.74 17.05 2.36
C GLN A 20 -11.21 17.48 2.23
N ARG A 21 -11.69 17.73 1.01
CA ARG A 21 -13.11 18.03 0.76
C ARG A 21 -13.99 16.81 1.03
N HIS A 22 -13.56 15.63 0.62
CA HIS A 22 -14.29 14.38 0.91
C HIS A 22 -14.36 14.11 2.42
N GLN A 23 -13.39 14.60 3.18
CA GLN A 23 -13.33 14.48 4.64
C GLN A 23 -14.23 15.48 5.40
N GLN A 24 -14.97 16.35 4.71
CA GLN A 24 -15.90 17.28 5.36
C GLN A 24 -16.99 16.51 6.10
N GLY A 25 -17.27 16.90 7.35
CA GLY A 25 -18.23 16.21 8.22
C GLY A 25 -17.69 14.95 8.93
N MET A 26 -16.51 14.43 8.56
CA MET A 26 -15.89 13.30 9.25
C MET A 26 -15.31 13.71 10.62
N SER A 27 -15.44 12.82 11.60
CA SER A 27 -14.70 12.90 12.86
C SER A 27 -13.18 12.78 12.63
N GLN A 28 -12.37 13.19 13.60
CA GLN A 28 -10.90 13.08 13.49
C GLN A 28 -10.44 11.63 13.30
N ARG A 29 -11.11 10.67 13.96
CA ARG A 29 -10.84 9.24 13.78
C ARG A 29 -11.13 8.80 12.34
N GLN A 30 -12.32 9.12 11.81
CA GLN A 30 -12.70 8.78 10.43
C GLN A 30 -11.73 9.40 9.42
N LYS A 31 -11.26 10.64 9.63
CA LYS A 31 -10.25 11.27 8.75
C LYS A 31 -8.96 10.48 8.69
N THR A 32 -8.48 10.00 9.84
CA THR A 32 -7.25 9.20 9.93
C THR A 32 -7.44 7.85 9.22
N VAL A 33 -8.54 7.14 9.51
CA VAL A 33 -8.85 5.86 8.86
C VAL A 33 -8.99 6.06 7.35
N TYR A 34 -9.74 7.06 6.89
CA TYR A 34 -9.90 7.40 5.48
C TYR A 34 -8.56 7.60 4.76
N MET A 35 -7.68 8.44 5.31
CA MET A 35 -6.38 8.68 4.66
C MET A 35 -5.54 7.43 4.60
N GLN A 36 -5.56 6.61 5.64
CA GLN A 36 -4.82 5.35 5.64
C GLN A 36 -5.43 4.34 4.65
N THR A 37 -6.76 4.25 4.55
CA THR A 37 -7.45 3.41 3.57
C THR A 37 -7.08 3.82 2.15
N ILE A 38 -7.06 5.13 1.85
CA ILE A 38 -6.66 5.63 0.53
C ILE A 38 -5.20 5.30 0.22
N ARG A 39 -4.29 5.46 1.18
CA ARG A 39 -2.87 5.09 1.00
C ARG A 39 -2.71 3.61 0.70
N ASN A 40 -3.38 2.76 1.48
CA ASN A 40 -3.36 1.31 1.29
C ASN A 40 -3.99 0.94 -0.07
N ALA A 41 -5.14 1.53 -0.43
CA ALA A 41 -5.82 1.25 -1.69
C ALA A 41 -4.98 1.65 -2.92
N VAL A 42 -4.26 2.78 -2.85
CA VAL A 42 -3.30 3.18 -3.90
C VAL A 42 -2.14 2.19 -3.96
N PHE A 43 -1.54 1.83 -2.83
CA PHE A 43 -0.46 0.83 -2.80
C PHE A 43 -0.89 -0.50 -3.44
N MET A 44 -2.12 -0.96 -3.16
CA MET A 44 -2.63 -2.22 -3.67
C MET A 44 -2.74 -2.30 -5.19
N GLN A 45 -2.82 -1.16 -5.90
CA GLN A 45 -2.83 -1.16 -7.36
C GLN A 45 -1.49 -1.64 -7.95
N PHE A 46 -0.42 -1.54 -7.16
CA PHE A 46 0.91 -2.00 -7.54
C PHE A 46 1.18 -3.48 -7.22
N MET A 47 0.28 -4.15 -6.49
CA MET A 47 0.37 -5.59 -6.26
C MET A 47 0.06 -6.36 -7.54
N SER A 48 0.67 -7.54 -7.74
CA SER A 48 0.30 -8.43 -8.84
C SER A 48 -0.97 -9.22 -8.49
N GLY A 49 -1.62 -9.80 -9.50
CA GLY A 49 -2.86 -10.56 -9.30
C GLY A 49 -2.68 -11.84 -8.48
N ASP A 50 -1.44 -12.31 -8.36
CA ASP A 50 -1.08 -13.51 -7.61
C ASP A 50 -0.66 -13.20 -6.16
N ASP A 51 -0.50 -11.92 -5.81
CA ASP A 51 -0.14 -11.50 -4.46
C ASP A 51 -1.40 -11.11 -3.66
N PHE A 52 -1.51 -11.58 -2.42
CA PHE A 52 -2.69 -11.32 -1.60
C PHE A 52 -2.38 -10.41 -0.43
N ILE A 53 -3.23 -9.40 -0.22
CA ILE A 53 -3.17 -8.58 0.98
C ILE A 53 -3.98 -9.25 2.08
N LYS A 54 -3.34 -9.38 3.24
CA LYS A 54 -3.90 -9.91 4.48
C LYS A 54 -3.88 -8.86 5.59
N GLY A 55 -4.20 -9.31 6.80
CA GLY A 55 -4.08 -8.53 8.02
C GLY A 55 -5.00 -7.31 8.09
N GLY A 56 -4.61 -6.34 8.91
CA GLY A 56 -5.43 -5.17 9.23
C GLY A 56 -5.69 -4.28 8.02
N ALA A 57 -4.72 -4.14 7.11
CA ALA A 57 -4.88 -3.35 5.89
C ALA A 57 -5.93 -3.95 4.94
N GLY A 58 -5.96 -5.27 4.80
CA GLY A 58 -6.99 -5.97 4.04
C GLY A 58 -8.38 -5.83 4.64
N ILE A 59 -8.51 -5.89 5.97
CA ILE A 59 -9.78 -5.66 6.67
C ILE A 59 -10.24 -4.21 6.49
N GLN A 60 -9.33 -3.25 6.65
CA GLN A 60 -9.63 -1.82 6.59
C GLN A 60 -10.28 -1.36 5.27
N ILE A 61 -10.00 -2.02 4.15
CA ILE A 61 -10.60 -1.70 2.85
C ILE A 61 -11.98 -2.32 2.65
N ARG A 62 -12.30 -3.39 3.41
CA ARG A 62 -13.57 -4.11 3.29
C ARG A 62 -14.68 -3.54 4.17
N TYR A 63 -14.32 -2.83 5.23
CA TYR A 63 -15.27 -2.28 6.20
C TYR A 63 -15.51 -0.79 5.98
N PRO A 64 -16.71 -0.27 6.31
CA PRO A 64 -16.98 1.16 6.31
C PRO A 64 -16.09 1.89 7.34
N LEU A 65 -15.86 3.19 7.13
CA LEU A 65 -14.91 3.98 7.92
C LEU A 65 -15.24 4.03 9.43
N GLU A 66 -16.52 3.88 9.76
CA GLU A 66 -17.06 3.88 11.12
C GLU A 66 -16.61 2.65 11.90
N GLU A 67 -16.51 1.51 11.22
CA GLU A 67 -16.20 0.19 11.81
C GLU A 67 -14.73 -0.18 11.62
N ALA A 68 -14.10 0.29 10.55
CA ALA A 68 -12.73 -0.02 10.21
C ALA A 68 -11.76 0.45 11.31
N ARG A 69 -10.91 -0.48 11.76
CA ARG A 69 -9.73 -0.17 12.57
C ARG A 69 -8.61 0.30 11.66
N MET A 70 -7.85 1.29 12.12
CA MET A 70 -6.62 1.71 11.46
C MET A 70 -5.55 0.62 11.56
N SER A 71 -5.01 0.19 10.42
CA SER A 71 -3.78 -0.58 10.31
C SER A 71 -2.67 0.30 9.75
N LYS A 72 -1.50 0.29 10.40
CA LYS A 72 -0.34 1.06 9.95
C LYS A 72 0.44 0.35 8.85
N ASP A 73 0.50 -0.97 8.98
CA ASP A 73 1.31 -1.83 8.13
C ASP A 73 0.40 -2.59 7.17
N VAL A 74 0.96 -2.93 6.02
CA VAL A 74 0.34 -3.76 4.99
C VAL A 74 1.01 -5.11 5.02
N ASP A 75 0.22 -6.16 5.24
CA ASP A 75 0.70 -7.52 5.22
C ASP A 75 0.36 -8.16 3.88
N ALA A 76 1.33 -8.79 3.21
CA ALA A 76 1.10 -9.46 1.94
C ALA A 76 1.66 -10.88 1.92
N THR A 77 1.11 -11.71 1.03
CA THR A 77 1.67 -13.01 0.66
C THR A 77 2.03 -13.05 -0.81
N PHE A 78 3.10 -13.78 -1.13
CA PHE A 78 3.58 -14.00 -2.50
C PHE A 78 3.73 -15.50 -2.77
N ASN A 79 3.52 -15.91 -4.03
CA ASN A 79 3.44 -17.34 -4.40
C ASN A 79 4.74 -17.92 -4.95
N ASP A 80 5.76 -17.08 -5.16
CA ASP A 80 7.04 -17.48 -5.75
C ASP A 80 8.23 -17.11 -4.84
N SER A 81 9.33 -16.61 -5.38
CA SER A 81 10.48 -16.15 -4.59
C SER A 81 10.35 -14.68 -4.18
N GLU A 82 10.90 -14.33 -3.02
CA GLU A 82 11.01 -12.94 -2.53
C GLU A 82 11.62 -12.00 -3.59
N ASP A 83 12.73 -12.38 -4.23
CA ASP A 83 13.37 -11.60 -5.29
C ASP A 83 12.43 -11.31 -6.48
N ALA A 84 11.61 -12.30 -6.85
CA ALA A 84 10.65 -12.15 -7.95
C ALA A 84 9.48 -11.24 -7.56
N PHE A 85 9.00 -11.33 -6.31
CA PHE A 85 8.03 -10.39 -5.75
C PHE A 85 8.58 -8.95 -5.78
N GLU A 86 9.80 -8.74 -5.28
CA GLU A 86 10.44 -7.42 -5.25
C GLU A 86 10.60 -6.84 -6.65
N LEU A 87 11.08 -7.65 -7.61
CA LEU A 87 11.26 -7.23 -8.99
C LEU A 87 9.93 -6.84 -9.65
N ARG A 88 8.86 -7.62 -9.44
CA ARG A 88 7.52 -7.30 -9.94
C ARG A 88 6.99 -6.00 -9.34
N LEU A 89 7.08 -5.86 -8.02
CA LEU A 89 6.61 -4.68 -7.32
C LEU A 89 7.37 -3.43 -7.78
N ALA A 90 8.71 -3.49 -7.85
CA ALA A 90 9.54 -2.40 -8.33
C ALA A 90 9.19 -2.00 -9.78
N LYS A 91 8.96 -2.98 -10.66
CA LYS A 91 8.53 -2.73 -12.04
C LYS A 91 7.19 -1.99 -12.08
N ARG A 92 6.17 -2.46 -11.36
CA ARG A 92 4.84 -1.84 -11.34
C ARG A 92 4.84 -0.44 -10.72
N LEU A 93 5.62 -0.23 -9.65
CA LEU A 93 5.80 1.08 -9.04
C LEU A 93 6.43 2.09 -10.01
N LYS A 94 7.35 1.64 -10.87
CA LYS A 94 7.99 2.45 -11.90
C LYS A 94 7.06 2.73 -13.09
N GLU A 95 6.30 1.73 -13.55
CA GLU A 95 5.30 1.87 -14.61
C GLU A 95 4.20 2.86 -14.21
N GLY A 96 3.84 2.86 -12.92
CA GLY A 96 2.88 3.79 -12.36
C GLY A 96 1.43 3.38 -12.58
N TRP A 97 0.55 4.08 -11.88
CA TRP A 97 -0.89 3.90 -11.95
C TRP A 97 -1.59 5.24 -11.73
N GLU A 98 -2.33 5.74 -12.73
CA GLU A 98 -3.16 6.95 -12.59
C GLU A 98 -2.43 8.20 -12.05
N GLY A 99 -1.15 8.35 -12.42
CA GLY A 99 -0.26 9.43 -11.96
C GLY A 99 0.44 9.18 -10.63
N PHE A 100 0.19 8.03 -10.00
CA PHE A 100 0.98 7.51 -8.89
C PHE A 100 2.16 6.69 -9.39
N THR A 101 3.29 6.78 -8.70
CA THR A 101 4.48 5.93 -8.88
C THR A 101 5.04 5.60 -7.50
N GLY A 102 6.11 4.82 -7.45
CA GLY A 102 6.81 4.58 -6.20
C GLY A 102 8.19 3.96 -6.36
N GLU A 103 8.79 3.68 -5.21
CA GLU A 103 10.04 2.94 -5.12
C GLU A 103 10.05 2.12 -3.82
N ILE A 104 10.71 0.97 -3.87
CA ILE A 104 11.03 0.18 -2.69
C ILE A 104 12.26 0.81 -2.03
N ILE A 105 12.15 1.11 -0.75
CA ILE A 105 13.24 1.55 0.11
C ILE A 105 13.44 0.43 1.12
N SER A 106 14.54 -0.30 0.97
CA SER A 106 14.85 -1.38 1.89
C SER A 106 14.85 -0.86 3.34
N LYS A 107 14.22 -1.63 4.21
CA LYS A 107 14.51 -1.59 5.64
C LYS A 107 15.57 -2.65 5.89
N GLU A 108 16.43 -2.42 6.89
CA GLU A 108 17.22 -3.52 7.41
C GLU A 108 16.30 -4.65 7.82
N HIS A 109 16.66 -5.83 7.34
CA HIS A 109 16.18 -7.12 7.80
C HIS A 109 15.99 -7.15 9.32
N GLY A 110 14.73 -7.12 9.77
CA GLY A 110 14.39 -7.30 11.19
C GLY A 110 14.88 -8.66 11.71
N PRO A 111 15.08 -8.81 13.03
CA PRO A 111 15.44 -10.07 13.63
C PRO A 111 14.44 -11.16 13.25
N ARG A 112 14.92 -12.38 13.03
CA ARG A 112 14.12 -13.53 12.61
C ARG A 112 12.93 -13.72 13.56
N THR A 113 11.72 -13.44 13.09
CA THR A 113 10.48 -13.85 13.77
C THR A 113 10.39 -15.38 13.72
N LEU A 114 9.80 -15.99 14.75
CA LEU A 114 9.52 -17.43 14.82
C LEU A 114 8.54 -17.83 13.70
N MET A 115 9.07 -18.04 12.50
CA MET A 115 8.36 -18.63 11.36
C MET A 115 8.72 -20.13 11.29
N PRO A 116 7.89 -20.95 10.61
CA PRO A 116 8.27 -22.33 10.29
C PRO A 116 9.67 -22.40 9.69
N GLU A 117 10.38 -23.49 9.95
CA GLU A 117 11.75 -23.67 9.48
C GLU A 117 11.83 -23.48 7.95
N GLY A 118 12.71 -22.60 7.49
CA GLY A 118 12.83 -22.23 6.07
C GLY A 118 11.93 -21.08 5.59
N SER A 119 11.01 -20.57 6.41
CA SER A 119 10.18 -19.40 6.07
C SER A 119 10.63 -18.15 6.80
N ARG A 120 10.45 -16.97 6.18
CA ARG A 120 10.79 -15.68 6.77
C ARG A 120 9.73 -14.63 6.46
N MET A 121 9.50 -13.75 7.44
CA MET A 121 8.79 -12.49 7.23
C MET A 121 9.81 -11.40 6.91
N THR A 122 9.63 -10.72 5.78
CA THR A 122 10.51 -9.64 5.34
C THR A 122 9.80 -8.29 5.44
N PRO A 123 10.27 -7.38 6.31
CA PRO A 123 9.78 -6.00 6.34
C PRO A 123 10.43 -5.17 5.23
N MET A 124 9.62 -4.39 4.53
CA MET A 124 10.02 -3.45 3.48
C MET A 124 9.35 -2.10 3.72
N ARG A 125 9.90 -1.03 3.13
CA ARG A 125 9.22 0.27 3.09
C ARG A 125 9.05 0.73 1.65
N VAL A 126 7.83 1.05 1.26
CA VAL A 126 7.54 1.57 -0.09
C VAL A 126 7.23 3.06 0.00
N LYS A 127 7.93 3.88 -0.77
CA LYS A 127 7.54 5.29 -0.95
C LYS A 127 6.67 5.43 -2.18
N LEU A 128 5.56 6.14 -2.01
CA LEU A 128 4.62 6.47 -3.07
C LEU A 128 4.72 7.96 -3.41
N TYR A 129 4.65 8.25 -4.70
CA TYR A 129 4.65 9.58 -5.27
C TYR A 129 3.36 9.80 -6.06
N TYR A 130 2.92 11.04 -6.16
CA TYR A 130 1.89 11.47 -7.10
C TYR A 130 2.42 12.61 -7.93
N ARG A 131 2.58 12.38 -9.25
CA ARG A 131 3.26 13.30 -10.17
C ARG A 131 4.60 13.77 -9.59
N GLU A 132 5.45 12.80 -9.26
CA GLU A 132 6.82 13.00 -8.73
C GLU A 132 6.89 13.63 -7.33
N GLN A 133 5.76 14.06 -6.75
CA GLN A 133 5.74 14.62 -5.40
C GLN A 133 5.43 13.56 -4.36
N PRO A 134 6.11 13.54 -3.19
CA PRO A 134 5.85 12.59 -2.13
C PRO A 134 4.37 12.56 -1.72
N PHE A 135 3.79 11.35 -1.70
CA PHE A 135 2.41 11.11 -1.33
C PHE A 135 2.30 10.38 0.01
N ALA A 136 2.93 9.21 0.14
CA ALA A 136 2.88 8.39 1.35
C ALA A 136 4.08 7.43 1.44
N SER A 137 4.30 6.88 2.63
CA SER A 137 5.16 5.72 2.84
C SER A 137 4.31 4.58 3.40
N ILE A 138 4.55 3.37 2.92
CA ILE A 138 3.88 2.14 3.33
C ILE A 138 4.93 1.24 3.99
N ASP A 139 4.64 0.79 5.19
CA ASP A 139 5.37 -0.30 5.81
C ASP A 139 4.70 -1.61 5.35
N LEU A 140 5.47 -2.42 4.63
CA LEU A 140 5.01 -3.66 3.99
C LEU A 140 5.71 -4.83 4.67
N GLU A 141 4.96 -5.85 5.06
CA GLU A 141 5.52 -7.12 5.54
C GLU A 141 5.08 -8.22 4.58
N ILE A 142 6.05 -8.93 4.00
CA ILE A 142 5.80 -10.01 3.06
C ILE A 142 6.17 -11.36 3.67
N VAL A 143 5.36 -12.38 3.35
CA VAL A 143 5.54 -13.77 3.79
C VAL A 143 5.24 -14.67 2.60
N PRO A 144 5.99 -15.76 2.36
CA PRO A 144 5.62 -16.73 1.33
C PRO A 144 4.23 -17.31 1.58
N ASP A 145 3.49 -17.62 0.52
CA ASP A 145 2.25 -18.38 0.63
C ASP A 145 2.58 -19.81 1.10
N LEU A 146 2.19 -20.12 2.34
CA LEU A 146 2.45 -21.41 2.97
C LEU A 146 1.44 -22.48 2.53
N SER A 147 0.42 -22.11 1.77
CA SER A 147 -0.67 -23.01 1.31
C SER A 147 -0.20 -24.02 0.26
N GLY A 148 0.98 -23.81 -0.35
CA GLY A 148 1.58 -24.67 -1.38
C GLY A 148 2.61 -25.70 -0.88
N CYS A 149 2.95 -25.71 0.41
CA CYS A 149 3.81 -26.74 1.00
C CYS A 149 2.96 -27.96 1.41
N ALA A 150 2.58 -28.78 0.43
CA ALA A 150 2.02 -30.12 0.62
C ALA A 150 2.83 -31.15 -0.15
#